data_AF-A0A7S0H0T7-F1
#
_entry.id   AF-A0A7S0H0T7-F1
#
_cell.length_a   1.000
_cell.length_b   1.000
_cell.length_c   1.000
_cell.angle_alpha   90.00
_cell.angle_beta   90.00
_cell.angle_gamma   90.00
#
_symmetry.space_group_name_H-M   'P 1'
#
loop_
_entity.id
_entity.type
_entity.pdbx_description
1 polymer ?
#
loop_
_entity_poly.entity_id
_entity_poly.type
_entity_poly.pdbx_seq_one_letter_code
_entity_poly.pdbx_strand_id
1 'polypeptide(L)'
;MESPPQMSIPDESLTHCLSFLPLKDVLRCAQVCKQWLARSKSNAIWGGLCDELWRTKAYVPMYIRAMKLRNSNQAYFESLRDSKRQHPTLEELCEFEVIYQ
;
A
#
# COMPACT_ATOMS: atom_id res chain seq x y z
N MET A 1 9.79 -27.00 34.75
CA MET A 1 8.85 -25.93 34.39
C MET A 1 8.95 -25.80 32.88
N GLU A 2 8.12 -26.53 32.14
CA GLU A 2 8.14 -26.46 30.68
C GLU A 2 7.62 -25.09 30.25
N SER A 3 8.43 -24.37 29.46
CA SER A 3 8.00 -23.12 28.82
C SER A 3 6.77 -23.43 27.97
N PRO A 4 5.67 -22.67 28.07
CA PRO A 4 4.50 -22.92 27.24
C PRO A 4 4.92 -22.91 25.77
N PRO A 5 4.35 -23.80 24.95
CA PRO A 5 4.68 -23.86 23.54
C PRO A 5 4.46 -22.46 22.97
N GLN A 6 5.53 -21.84 22.48
CA GLN A 6 5.43 -20.57 21.80
C GLN A 6 4.57 -20.83 20.57
N MET A 7 3.30 -20.45 20.63
CA MET A 7 2.43 -20.34 19.46
C MET A 7 3.01 -19.24 18.58
N SER A 8 4.06 -19.57 17.82
CA SER A 8 4.62 -18.67 16.83
C SER A 8 3.75 -18.78 15.58
N ILE A 9 3.02 -17.72 15.28
CA ILE A 9 2.31 -17.61 14.00
C ILE A 9 3.39 -17.56 12.88
N PRO A 10 3.26 -18.35 11.81
CA PRO A 10 4.12 -18.23 10.64
C PRO A 10 4.09 -16.82 10.06
N ASP A 11 5.22 -16.35 9.57
CA ASP A 11 5.39 -14.98 9.09
C ASP A 11 4.45 -14.62 7.92
N GLU A 12 4.16 -15.59 7.06
CA GLU A 12 3.21 -15.48 5.95
C GLU A 12 1.79 -15.31 6.46
N SER A 13 1.42 -16.02 7.54
CA SER A 13 0.11 -15.92 8.16
C SER A 13 -0.09 -14.56 8.81
N LEU A 14 0.93 -14.06 9.53
CA LEU A 14 0.89 -12.71 10.07
C LEU A 14 0.75 -11.66 8.96
N THR A 15 1.54 -11.79 7.89
CA THR A 15 1.46 -10.88 6.73
C THR A 15 0.08 -10.91 6.08
N HIS A 16 -0.52 -12.10 5.94
CA HIS A 16 -1.87 -12.27 5.41
C HIS A 16 -2.91 -11.60 6.30
N CYS A 17 -2.86 -11.79 7.63
CA CYS A 17 -3.74 -11.11 8.57
C CYS A 17 -3.63 -9.58 8.46
N LEU A 18 -2.40 -9.05 8.40
CA LEU A 18 -2.16 -7.62 8.26
C LEU A 18 -2.68 -7.05 6.92
N SER A 19 -2.81 -7.88 5.87
CA SER A 19 -3.28 -7.44 4.55
C SER A 19 -4.76 -7.05 4.52
N PHE A 20 -5.54 -7.48 5.52
CA PHE A 20 -6.95 -7.10 5.67
C PHE A 20 -7.16 -5.82 6.48
N LEU A 21 -6.11 -5.27 7.08
CA LEU A 21 -6.22 -4.13 7.98
C LEU A 21 -6.15 -2.80 7.22
N PRO A 22 -6.91 -1.78 7.65
CA PRO A 22 -6.73 -0.43 7.13
C PRO A 22 -5.37 0.14 7.58
N LEU A 23 -4.86 1.15 6.84
CA LEU A 23 -3.54 1.74 7.09
C LEU A 23 -3.28 2.07 8.57
N LYS A 24 -4.26 2.68 9.25
CA LYS A 24 -4.10 3.09 10.65
C LYS A 24 -3.75 1.91 11.56
N ASP A 25 -4.37 0.75 11.33
CA ASP A 25 -4.15 -0.42 12.15
C ASP A 25 -2.87 -1.15 11.74
N VAL A 26 -2.52 -1.19 10.45
CA VAL A 26 -1.20 -1.65 9.99
C VAL A 26 -0.07 -0.89 10.68
N LEU A 27 -0.19 0.44 10.79
CA LEU A 27 0.81 1.28 11.46
C LEU A 27 0.89 1.04 12.97
N ARG A 28 -0.24 0.76 13.63
CA ARG A 28 -0.25 0.37 15.06
C ARG A 28 0.39 -1.00 15.26
N CYS A 29 0.05 -1.97 14.43
CA CYS A 29 0.66 -3.30 14.41
C CYS A 29 2.17 -3.24 14.22
N ALA A 30 2.68 -2.32 13.39
CA ALA A 30 4.10 -2.12 13.19
C ALA A 30 4.87 -1.73 14.47
N GLN A 31 4.20 -1.25 15.52
CA GLN A 31 4.81 -0.83 16.79
C GLN A 31 4.90 -1.95 17.83
N VAL A 32 4.32 -3.13 17.58
CA VAL A 32 4.25 -4.22 18.56
C VAL A 32 5.64 -4.80 18.87
N CYS A 33 6.37 -5.23 17.83
CA CYS A 33 7.75 -5.72 17.96
C CYS A 33 8.46 -5.69 16.60
N LYS A 34 9.76 -6.02 16.59
CA LYS A 34 10.59 -6.02 15.36
C LYS A 34 10.05 -6.94 14.26
N GLN A 35 9.49 -8.10 14.62
CA GLN A 35 8.90 -9.03 13.66
C GLN A 35 7.67 -8.41 12.99
N TRP A 36 6.75 -7.83 13.78
CA TRP A 36 5.57 -7.16 13.26
C TRP A 36 5.92 -5.95 12.39
N LEU A 37 6.93 -5.17 12.80
CA LEU A 37 7.47 -4.06 12.00
C LEU A 37 8.02 -4.54 10.65
N ALA A 38 8.71 -5.68 10.62
CA ALA A 38 9.25 -6.23 9.38
C ALA A 38 8.12 -6.68 8.45
N ARG A 39 7.10 -7.36 8.99
CA ARG A 39 5.97 -7.88 8.22
C ARG A 39 5.03 -6.78 7.74
N SER A 40 4.79 -5.74 8.53
CA SER A 40 3.96 -4.59 8.14
C SER A 40 4.52 -3.78 6.95
N LYS A 41 5.78 -4.00 6.56
CA LYS A 41 6.43 -3.37 5.39
C LYS A 41 6.28 -4.19 4.10
N SER A 42 5.59 -5.34 4.14
CA SER A 42 5.41 -6.18 2.96
C SER A 42 4.72 -5.45 1.80
N ASN A 43 5.25 -5.60 0.59
CA ASN A 43 4.63 -5.06 -0.62
C ASN A 43 3.20 -5.57 -0.84
N ALA A 44 2.85 -6.76 -0.35
CA ALA A 44 1.47 -7.26 -0.47
C ALA A 44 0.47 -6.38 0.31
N ILE A 45 0.84 -5.96 1.53
CA ILE A 45 0.00 -5.11 2.39
C ILE A 45 -0.13 -3.73 1.76
N TRP A 46 1.00 -3.09 1.45
CA TRP A 46 1.00 -1.75 0.86
C TRP A 46 0.42 -1.72 -0.55
N GLY A 47 0.51 -2.83 -1.29
CA GLY A 47 -0.10 -3.00 -2.59
C GLY A 47 -1.62 -2.92 -2.50
N GLY A 48 -2.22 -3.65 -1.56
CA GLY A 48 -3.66 -3.57 -1.29
C GLY A 48 -4.10 -2.19 -0.80
N LEU A 49 -3.29 -1.53 0.05
CA LEU A 49 -3.55 -0.16 0.48
C LEU A 49 -3.51 0.84 -0.70
N CYS A 50 -2.59 0.66 -1.66
CA CYS A 50 -2.58 1.44 -2.89
C CYS A 50 -3.85 1.21 -3.71
N ASP A 51 -4.28 -0.05 -3.86
CA ASP A 51 -5.50 -0.37 -4.61
C ASP A 51 -6.74 0.30 -3.99
N GLU A 52 -6.88 0.25 -2.66
CA GLU A 52 -7.98 0.95 -1.99
C GLU A 52 -7.87 2.47 -2.13
N LEU A 53 -6.67 3.04 -2.02
CA LEU A 53 -6.46 4.48 -2.21
C LEU A 53 -6.78 4.93 -3.64
N TRP A 54 -6.51 4.09 -4.63
CA TRP A 54 -6.70 4.41 -6.05
C TRP A 54 -8.10 4.12 -6.54
N ARG A 55 -8.91 3.34 -5.79
CA ARG A 55 -10.28 2.94 -6.16
C ARG A 55 -11.17 4.11 -6.59
N THR A 56 -10.97 5.29 -6.01
CA THR A 56 -11.78 6.49 -6.26
C THR A 56 -11.04 7.57 -7.05
N LYS A 57 -9.80 7.32 -7.46
CA LYS A 57 -9.00 8.29 -8.23
C LYS A 57 -9.33 8.19 -9.71
N ALA A 58 -9.64 9.32 -10.33
CA ALA A 58 -9.82 9.41 -11.78
C ALA A 58 -8.49 9.12 -12.53
N TYR A 59 -7.35 9.46 -11.92
CA TYR A 59 -6.04 9.26 -12.50
C TYR A 59 -4.97 9.00 -11.44
N VAL A 60 -3.99 8.17 -11.80
CA VAL A 60 -2.78 7.91 -11.01
C VAL A 60 -1.62 7.88 -12.00
N PRO A 61 -0.62 8.76 -11.86
CA PRO A 61 0.53 8.82 -12.77
C PRO A 61 1.21 7.46 -12.99
N MET A 62 1.61 7.17 -14.24
CA MET A 62 2.22 5.90 -14.60
C MET A 62 3.49 5.58 -13.80
N TYR A 63 4.30 6.60 -13.47
CA TYR A 63 5.50 6.39 -12.65
C TYR A 63 5.16 5.91 -11.23
N ILE A 64 4.03 6.36 -10.65
CA ILE A 64 3.55 5.90 -9.34
C ILE A 64 3.01 4.46 -9.47
N ARG A 65 2.28 4.15 -10.56
CA ARG A 65 1.83 2.78 -10.83
C ARG A 65 3.00 1.81 -10.97
N ALA A 66 4.02 2.18 -11.74
CA ALA A 66 5.24 1.40 -11.90
C ALA A 66 5.99 1.22 -10.57
N MET A 67 6.02 2.27 -9.73
CA MET A 67 6.65 2.23 -8.41
C MET A 67 6.02 1.19 -7.49
N LYS A 68 4.69 0.99 -7.56
CA LYS A 68 3.96 0.03 -6.70
C LYS A 68 4.55 -1.38 -6.77
N LEU A 69 4.98 -1.83 -7.96
CA LEU A 69 5.50 -3.19 -8.17
C LEU A 69 6.77 -3.46 -7.36
N ARG A 70 7.60 -2.44 -7.12
CA ARG A 70 8.88 -2.58 -6.43
C ARG A 70 8.83 -2.05 -5.00
N ASN A 71 8.12 -0.95 -4.78
CA ASN A 71 8.05 -0.25 -3.51
C ASN A 71 6.63 0.32 -3.30
N SER A 72 5.70 -0.55 -2.92
CA SER A 72 4.30 -0.19 -2.72
C SER A 72 4.11 0.85 -1.61
N ASN A 73 4.94 0.83 -0.56
CA ASN A 73 4.88 1.84 0.50
C ASN A 73 5.18 3.24 -0.05
N GLN A 74 6.25 3.37 -0.81
CA GLN A 74 6.59 4.65 -1.42
C GLN A 74 5.52 5.10 -2.42
N ALA A 75 5.00 4.18 -3.24
CA ALA A 75 3.91 4.49 -4.17
C ALA A 75 2.66 5.03 -3.46
N TYR A 76 2.32 4.48 -2.28
CA TYR A 76 1.21 4.96 -1.47
C TYR A 76 1.42 6.42 -1.03
N PHE A 77 2.59 6.75 -0.49
CA PHE A 77 2.88 8.11 -0.06
C PHE A 77 3.02 9.10 -1.21
N GLU A 78 3.63 8.70 -2.33
CA GLU A 78 3.66 9.52 -3.54
C GLU A 78 2.24 9.77 -4.09
N SER A 79 1.36 8.79 -4.00
CA SER A 79 -0.06 8.97 -4.35
C SER A 79 -0.75 10.01 -3.48
N LEU A 80 -0.45 10.04 -2.17
CA LEU A 80 -0.99 11.07 -1.26
C LEU A 80 -0.40 12.46 -1.54
N ARG A 81 0.87 12.53 -1.96
CA ARG A 81 1.51 13.79 -2.37
C ARG A 81 0.89 14.32 -3.65
N ASP A 82 0.74 13.48 -4.67
CA ASP A 82 0.11 13.83 -5.93
C ASP A 82 -1.35 14.26 -5.76
N SER A 83 -2.09 13.68 -4.80
CA SER A 83 -3.45 14.14 -4.46
C SER A 83 -3.57 15.60 -4.02
N LYS A 84 -2.46 16.25 -3.65
CA LYS A 84 -2.44 17.68 -3.30
C LYS A 84 -2.24 18.58 -4.53
N ARG A 85 -1.91 18.01 -5.67
CA ARG A 85 -1.73 18.72 -6.93
C ARG A 85 -3.08 19.19 -7.45
N GLN A 86 -3.14 20.43 -7.90
CA GLN A 86 -4.39 21.04 -8.35
C GLN A 86 -4.64 20.87 -9.85
N HIS A 87 -3.60 20.65 -10.65
CA HIS A 87 -3.68 20.68 -12.11
C HIS A 87 -2.89 19.52 -12.76
N PRO A 88 -3.49 18.78 -13.71
CA PRO A 88 -2.79 17.81 -14.56
C PRO A 88 -1.81 18.52 -15.52
N THR A 89 -0.76 17.83 -15.96
CA THR A 89 0.10 18.33 -17.05
C THR A 89 -0.57 18.09 -18.41
N LEU A 90 -0.07 18.72 -19.47
CA LEU A 90 -0.58 18.48 -20.83
C LEU A 90 -0.37 17.04 -21.27
N GLU A 91 0.78 16.46 -20.94
CA GLU A 91 1.11 15.07 -21.24
C GLU A 91 0.11 14.12 -20.58
N GLU A 92 -0.18 14.32 -19.29
CA GLU A 92 -1.16 13.52 -18.55
C GLU A 92 -2.58 13.69 -19.11
N LEU A 93 -2.96 14.90 -19.56
CA LEU A 93 -4.24 15.12 -20.22
C LEU A 93 -4.34 14.38 -21.55
N CYS A 94 -3.24 14.33 -22.32
CA CYS A 94 -3.16 13.61 -23.58
C CYS A 94 -3.16 12.07 -23.41
N GLU A 95 -2.88 11.56 -22.21
CA GLU A 95 -2.98 10.13 -21.90
C GLU A 95 -4.44 9.64 -21.75
N PHE A 96 -5.41 10.53 -21.58
CA PHE A 96 -6.82 10.13 -21.55
C PHE A 96 -7.30 9.84 -22.96
N GLU A 97 -7.61 8.57 -23.25
CA GLU A 97 -8.36 8.22 -24.46
C GLU A 97 -9.75 8.87 -24.38
N VAL A 98 -10.07 9.76 -25.33
CA VAL A 98 -11.42 10.30 -25.48
C VAL A 98 -12.31 9.16 -25.95
N ILE A 99 -12.96 8.48 -25.01
CA ILE A 99 -13.99 7.48 -25.33
C ILE A 99 -15.23 8.27 -25.76
N TYR A 100 -15.47 8.36 -27.07
CA TYR A 100 -16.77 8.76 -27.60
C TYR A 100 -17.77 7.64 -27.27
N GLN A 101 -18.68 7.88 -26.33
CA GLN A 101 -19.89 7.08 -26.11
C GLN A 101 -21.09 7.75 -26.77
#